data_AF-A0A2E8STC7-F1
#
_entry.id   AF-A0A2E8STC7-F1
#
_cell.length_a   1.000
_cell.length_b   1.000
_cell.length_c   1.000
_cell.angle_alpha   90.00
_cell.angle_beta   90.00
_cell.angle_gamma   90.00
#
_symmetry.space_group_name_H-M   'P 1'
#
loop_
_entity.id
_entity.type
_entity.pdbx_description
1 polymer ?
#
loop_
_entity_poly.entity_id
_entity_poly.type
_entity_poly.pdbx_seq_one_letter_code
_entity_poly.pdbx_strand_id
1 'polypeptide(L)' 'MTWTGHTLCKTCFSQANFGQKQPSPSQMDSYNRIVAMVGAGKSEAEFRANLANAHGFYEGDVNALCASPTVRQLMGW' A
#
# COMPACT_ATOMS: atom_id res chain seq x y z
N MET A 1 -13.31 3.61 28.84
CA MET A 1 -13.48 2.45 27.94
C MET A 1 -12.16 2.26 27.21
N THR A 2 -11.29 1.38 27.72
CA THR A 2 -9.95 1.15 27.20
C THR A 2 -9.99 0.03 26.16
N TRP A 3 -9.74 0.38 24.91
CA TRP A 3 -9.72 -0.54 23.78
C TRP A 3 -8.35 -1.23 23.72
N THR A 4 -8.24 -2.46 24.24
CA THR A 4 -7.04 -3.29 24.11
C THR A 4 -7.11 -4.03 22.77
N GLY A 5 -6.21 -3.70 21.84
CA GLY A 5 -6.21 -4.23 20.48
C GLY A 5 -6.12 -5.75 20.44
N HIS A 6 -7.09 -6.39 19.78
CA HIS A 6 -7.01 -7.81 19.47
C HIS A 6 -6.23 -7.98 18.16
N THR A 7 -5.02 -8.55 18.23
CA THR A 7 -4.37 -9.14 17.06
C THR A 7 -5.29 -10.22 16.51
N LEU A 8 -5.70 -10.08 15.24
CA LEU A 8 -6.54 -11.07 14.57
C LEU A 8 -5.90 -12.46 14.70
N CYS A 9 -6.71 -13.45 15.09
CA CYS A 9 -6.28 -14.85 15.16
C CYS A 9 -5.73 -15.30 13.79
N LYS A 10 -4.78 -16.25 13.71
CA LYS A 10 -4.17 -16.68 12.42
C LYS A 10 -5.21 -16.99 11.33
N THR A 11 -6.32 -17.64 11.70
CA THR A 11 -7.45 -17.94 10.81
C THR A 11 -8.22 -16.69 10.40
N CYS A 12 -8.45 -15.77 11.33
CA CYS A 12 -9.13 -14.49 11.11
C CYS A 12 -8.27 -13.55 10.25
N PHE A 13 -6.97 -13.54 10.48
CA PHE A 13 -5.97 -12.85 9.67
C PHE A 13 -5.91 -13.45 8.27
N SER A 14 -5.82 -14.79 8.15
CA SER A 14 -5.87 -15.45 6.85
C SER A 14 -7.18 -15.18 6.13
N GLN A 15 -8.35 -15.23 6.79
CA GLN A 15 -9.65 -14.95 6.18
C GLN A 15 -9.83 -13.48 5.78
N ALA A 16 -9.40 -12.54 6.62
CA ALA A 16 -9.41 -11.11 6.30
C ALA A 16 -8.42 -10.76 5.17
N ASN A 17 -7.36 -11.56 5.01
CA ASN A 17 -6.37 -11.42 3.93
C ASN A 17 -6.54 -12.48 2.81
N PHE A 18 -7.64 -13.26 2.83
CA PHE A 18 -7.90 -14.34 1.86
C PHE A 18 -8.34 -13.69 0.56
N GLY A 19 -7.37 -13.40 -0.29
CA GLY A 19 -7.59 -12.70 -1.55
C GLY A 19 -6.45 -11.77 -1.96
N GLN A 20 -5.51 -11.45 -1.06
CA GLN A 20 -4.28 -10.77 -1.44
C GLN A 20 -3.37 -11.78 -2.14
N LYS A 21 -3.69 -12.07 -3.40
CA LYS A 21 -2.83 -12.81 -4.31
C LYS A 21 -1.48 -12.10 -4.26
N GLN A 22 -0.43 -12.77 -3.80
CA GLN A 22 0.89 -12.16 -3.78
C GLN A 22 1.18 -11.62 -5.19
N PRO A 23 1.68 -10.37 -5.29
CA PRO A 23 1.99 -9.80 -6.59
C PRO A 23 2.90 -10.76 -7.34
N SER A 24 2.64 -10.98 -8.63
CA SER A 24 3.64 -11.66 -9.46
C SER A 24 4.98 -10.88 -9.39
N PRO A 25 6.13 -11.51 -9.67
CA PRO A 25 7.41 -10.81 -9.66
C PRO A 25 7.40 -9.51 -10.48
N SER A 26 6.76 -9.53 -11.64
CA SER A 26 6.54 -8.36 -12.50
C SER A 26 5.68 -7.25 -11.87
N GLN A 27 4.67 -7.61 -11.07
CA GLN A 27 3.86 -6.65 -10.32
C GLN A 27 4.65 -6.07 -9.15
N MET A 28 5.46 -6.89 -8.47
CA MET A 28 6.36 -6.43 -7.42
C MET A 28 7.41 -5.44 -7.95
N ASP A 29 7.99 -5.71 -9.12
CA ASP A 29 8.89 -4.78 -9.81
C ASP A 29 8.21 -3.44 -10.11
N SER A 30 6.94 -3.48 -10.51
CA SER A 30 6.14 -2.28 -10.78
C SER A 30 5.93 -1.46 -9.49
N TYR A 31 5.58 -2.10 -8.39
CA TYR A 31 5.46 -1.43 -7.09
C TYR A 31 6.79 -0.84 -6.62
N ASN A 32 7.88 -1.60 -6.72
CA ASN A 32 9.22 -1.12 -6.37
C ASN A 32 9.64 0.09 -7.20
N ARG A 33 9.32 0.13 -8.50
CA ARG A 33 9.56 1.32 -9.34
C ARG A 33 8.77 2.53 -8.89
N ILE A 34 7.50 2.36 -8.54
CA ILE A 34 6.67 3.47 -8.06
C ILE A 34 7.20 3.99 -6.72
N VAL A 35 7.55 3.10 -5.80
CA VAL A 35 8.17 3.48 -4.52
C VAL A 35 9.53 4.16 -4.74
N ALA A 36 10.34 3.69 -5.68
CA ALA A 36 11.62 4.33 -6.02
C ALA A 36 11.45 5.72 -6.66
N MET A 37 10.40 5.94 -7.46
CA MET A 37 10.09 7.26 -8.02
C MET A 37 9.72 8.28 -6.94
N VAL A 38 8.92 7.88 -5.96
CA VAL A 38 8.43 8.77 -4.91
C VAL A 38 9.41 8.94 -3.74
N GLY A 39 10.17 7.87 -3.44
CA GLY A 39 11.04 7.73 -2.28
C GLY A 39 10.36 6.96 -1.15
N ALA A 40 11.01 5.91 -0.66
CA ALA A 40 10.55 5.14 0.50
C ALA A 40 10.52 6.01 1.77
N GLY A 41 9.52 5.79 2.63
CA GLY A 41 9.41 6.45 3.94
C GLY A 41 8.69 7.81 3.95
N LYS A 42 8.12 8.25 2.83
CA LYS A 42 7.19 9.39 2.81
C LYS A 42 5.86 9.03 3.46
N SER A 43 5.11 10.01 3.95
CA SER A 43 3.74 9.80 4.43
C SER A 43 2.77 9.49 3.28
N GLU A 44 1.61 8.89 3.59
CA GLU A 44 0.59 8.56 2.57
C GLU A 44 0.15 9.79 1.78
N ALA A 45 -0.04 10.92 2.46
CA ALA A 45 -0.42 12.18 1.82
C ALA A 45 0.67 12.70 0.87
N GLU A 46 1.94 12.63 1.26
CA GLU A 46 3.05 13.02 0.39
C GLU A 46 3.19 12.10 -0.82
N PHE A 47 2.98 10.79 -0.64
CA PHE A 47 3.04 9.85 -1.75
C PHE A 47 1.94 10.10 -2.77
N ARG A 48 0.71 10.34 -2.30
CA ARG A 48 -0.43 10.71 -3.17
C ARG A 48 -0.16 12.02 -3.89
N ALA A 49 0.30 13.05 -3.17
CA ALA A 49 0.61 14.34 -3.74
C ALA A 49 1.76 14.26 -4.75
N ASN A 50 2.77 13.42 -4.54
CA ASN A 50 3.87 13.26 -5.47
C ASN A 50 3.42 12.58 -6.77
N LEU A 51 2.66 11.48 -6.68
CA LEU A 51 2.17 10.80 -7.87
C LEU A 51 1.15 11.64 -8.65
N ALA A 52 0.20 12.29 -7.97
CA ALA A 52 -0.79 13.11 -8.64
C ALA A 52 -0.18 14.40 -9.22
N ASN A 53 0.61 15.14 -8.44
CA ASN A 53 1.07 16.47 -8.84
C ASN A 53 2.40 16.45 -9.62
N ALA A 54 3.35 15.61 -9.26
CA ALA A 54 4.67 15.59 -9.90
C ALA A 54 4.72 14.68 -11.14
N HIS A 55 3.92 13.62 -11.15
CA HIS A 55 3.90 12.63 -12.22
C HIS A 55 2.61 12.62 -13.05
N GLY A 56 1.59 13.38 -12.65
CA GLY A 56 0.34 13.52 -13.40
C GLY A 56 -0.52 12.26 -13.43
N PHE A 57 -0.35 11.35 -12.47
CA PHE A 57 -1.20 10.16 -12.37
C PHE A 57 -2.63 10.53 -11.99
N TYR A 58 -3.59 9.78 -12.52
CA TYR A 58 -4.99 9.95 -12.18
C TYR A 58 -5.23 9.66 -10.68
N GLU A 59 -5.94 10.55 -10.00
CA GLU A 59 -6.18 10.42 -8.55
C GLU A 59 -6.85 9.10 -8.16
N GLY A 60 -7.76 8.57 -9.00
CA GLY A 60 -8.41 7.29 -8.73
C GLY A 60 -7.41 6.12 -8.68
N ASP A 61 -6.44 6.11 -9.59
CA ASP A 61 -5.41 5.07 -9.64
C ASP A 61 -4.44 5.21 -8.47
N VAL A 62 -4.06 6.45 -8.14
CA VAL A 62 -3.21 6.76 -6.98
C VAL A 62 -3.89 6.32 -5.67
N ASN A 63 -5.18 6.54 -5.54
CA ASN A 63 -5.96 6.14 -4.36
C ASN A 63 -6.06 4.61 -4.27
N ALA A 64 -6.31 3.93 -5.38
CA ALA A 64 -6.30 2.47 -5.44
C ALA A 64 -4.91 1.90 -5.07
N LEU A 65 -3.84 2.57 -5.50
CA LEU A 65 -2.47 2.17 -5.19
C LEU A 65 -2.15 2.35 -3.70
N CYS A 66 -2.58 3.45 -3.07
CA CYS A 66 -2.39 3.68 -1.62
C CYS A 66 -3.25 2.75 -0.75
N ALA A 67 -4.40 2.32 -1.27
CA ALA A 67 -5.23 1.30 -0.64
C ALA A 67 -4.65 -0.13 -0.80
N SER A 68 -3.68 -0.33 -1.70
CA SER A 68 -3.04 -1.63 -1.92
C SER A 68 -2.23 -2.04 -0.69
N PRO A 69 -2.52 -3.21 -0.07
CA PRO A 69 -1.77 -3.68 1.08
C PRO A 69 -0.27 -3.86 0.80
N THR A 70 0.08 -4.17 -0.45
CA THR A 70 1.48 -4.31 -0.88
C THR A 70 2.22 -2.97 -0.79
N VAL A 71 1.62 -1.89 -1.28
CA VAL A 71 2.26 -0.56 -1.25
C VAL A 71 2.37 -0.06 0.19
N ARG A 72 1.34 -0.26 1.01
CA ARG A 72 1.38 0.09 2.43
C ARG A 72 2.50 -0.65 3.16
N GLN A 73 2.67 -1.95 2.89
CA GLN A 73 3.76 -2.74 3.44
C GLN A 73 5.15 -2.24 2.98
N LEU A 74 5.30 -1.89 1.71
CA LEU A 74 6.57 -1.36 1.18
C LEU A 74 6.91 0.03 1.73
N MET A 75 5.90 0.87 1.96
CA MET A 75 6.07 2.22 2.49
C MET A 75 6.14 2.27 4.02
N GLY A 76 5.64 1.23 4.71
CA GLY A 76 5.64 1.12 6.17
C GLY A 76 4.49 1.86 6.87
N TRP A 77 3.31 1.97 6.24
CA TRP A 77 2.09 2.57 6.82
C TRP A 77 1.03 1.53 7.25
#